data_AF-A0A662W5E7-F1
#
_entry.id   AF-A0A662W5E7-F1
#
_cell.length_a   1.000
_cell.length_b   1.000
_cell.length_c   1.000
_cell.angle_alpha   90.00
_cell.angle_beta   90.00
_cell.angle_gamma   90.00
#
_symmetry.space_group_name_H-M   'P 1'
#
loop_
_entity.id
_entity.type
_entity.pdbx_description
1 polymer ?
#
loop_
_entity_poly.entity_id
_entity_poly.type
_entity_poly.pdbx_seq_one_letter_code
_entity_poly.pdbx_strand_id
1 'polypeptide(L)'
;MRWLRFKKSDSEEKRIEIRGSYLILGPVINLLLAEFASYQALLALSQPPILVLVSKYFALQLLYPVILSIPIILLIFRKNPFSFGLFYFLLLLSAGNLLSRSELFYACLDGLYLKFPEFASYLNSVFSSAKDVNIFALLLNIVWLFVLSQLIWISTEKGREMEERGMSSKNLVAFQWGFAFISTYLIFLLYPAVFTLNFVFEAPLVIVGIIGVGVFIAATFLLSR
;
A
#
# COMPACT_ATOMS: atom_id res chain seq x y z
N MET A 1 0.66 -27.14 50.69
CA MET A 1 -0.30 -26.53 49.73
C MET A 1 -0.08 -25.06 49.38
N ARG A 2 0.70 -24.25 50.13
CA ARG A 2 0.99 -22.83 49.78
C ARG A 2 1.86 -22.65 48.51
N TRP A 3 2.76 -23.59 48.23
CA TRP A 3 3.69 -23.53 47.09
C TRP A 3 3.04 -23.65 45.70
N LEU A 4 1.94 -24.41 45.58
CA LEU A 4 1.20 -24.55 44.32
C LEU A 4 0.43 -23.27 43.94
N ARG A 5 0.16 -22.39 44.91
CA ARG A 5 -0.58 -21.14 44.69
C ARG A 5 0.31 -20.03 44.12
N PHE A 6 1.57 -19.96 44.55
CA PHE A 6 2.56 -18.99 44.02
C PHE A 6 2.95 -19.29 42.57
N LYS A 7 3.17 -20.57 42.24
CA LYS A 7 3.54 -20.96 40.86
C LYS A 7 2.43 -20.71 39.83
N LYS A 8 1.17 -20.70 40.28
CA LYS A 8 0.01 -20.41 39.43
C LYS A 8 -0.12 -18.91 39.17
N SER A 9 0.11 -18.08 40.19
CA SER A 9 0.11 -16.61 40.09
C SER A 9 1.17 -16.08 39.10
N ASP A 10 2.44 -16.52 39.24
CA ASP A 10 3.52 -16.11 38.33
C ASP A 10 3.28 -16.57 36.88
N SER A 11 2.58 -17.68 36.70
CA SER A 11 2.25 -18.22 35.37
C SER A 11 1.08 -17.49 34.69
N GLU A 12 0.17 -16.90 35.47
CA GLU A 12 -0.95 -16.10 34.97
C GLU A 12 -0.48 -14.68 34.62
N GLU A 13 0.34 -14.04 35.47
CA GLU A 13 0.94 -12.73 35.18
C GLU A 13 1.80 -12.75 33.91
N LYS A 14 2.69 -13.74 33.75
CA LYS A 14 3.46 -13.91 32.50
C LYS A 14 2.57 -14.19 31.28
N ARG A 15 1.43 -14.86 31.44
CA ARG A 15 0.48 -15.07 30.33
C ARG A 15 -0.22 -13.77 29.94
N ILE A 16 -0.50 -12.86 30.88
CA ILE A 16 -1.15 -11.57 30.63
C ILE A 16 -0.18 -10.61 29.92
N GLU A 17 1.08 -10.53 30.36
CA GLU A 17 2.12 -9.70 29.69
C GLU A 17 2.37 -10.14 28.24
N ILE A 18 2.37 -11.45 27.99
CA ILE A 18 2.69 -12.03 26.67
C ILE A 18 1.51 -11.96 25.69
N ARG A 19 0.26 -11.98 26.20
CA ARG A 19 -0.98 -11.86 25.39
C ARG A 19 -1.13 -10.48 24.74
N GLY A 20 -0.71 -9.40 25.40
CA GLY A 20 -0.93 -8.05 24.90
C GLY A 20 0.01 -7.56 23.80
N SER A 21 1.20 -8.16 23.62
CA SER A 21 2.25 -7.52 22.82
C SER A 21 1.89 -7.44 21.33
N TYR A 22 1.32 -8.48 20.73
CA TYR A 22 1.01 -8.48 19.28
C TYR A 22 -0.18 -7.58 18.94
N LEU A 23 -1.13 -7.41 19.87
CA LEU A 23 -2.27 -6.50 19.74
C LEU A 23 -1.84 -5.02 19.70
N ILE A 24 -0.68 -4.70 20.29
CA ILE A 24 -0.08 -3.36 20.22
C ILE A 24 0.87 -3.27 19.02
N LEU A 25 1.67 -4.31 18.77
CA LEU A 25 2.65 -4.32 17.68
C LEU A 25 2.00 -4.27 16.29
N GLY A 26 0.88 -4.95 16.07
CA GLY A 26 0.17 -4.95 14.77
C GLY A 26 -0.23 -3.54 14.32
N PRO A 27 -0.95 -2.77 15.15
CA PRO A 27 -1.28 -1.37 14.86
C PRO A 27 -0.04 -0.48 14.68
N VAL A 28 1.03 -0.68 15.46
CA VAL A 28 2.28 0.09 15.32
C VAL A 28 2.98 -0.22 13.99
N ILE A 29 3.05 -1.49 13.60
CA ILE A 29 3.61 -1.87 12.30
C ILE A 29 2.79 -1.24 11.17
N ASN A 30 1.46 -1.28 11.26
CA ASN A 30 0.60 -0.64 10.26
C ASN A 30 0.74 0.88 10.20
N LEU A 31 0.96 1.54 11.35
CA LEU A 31 1.29 2.95 11.39
C LEU A 31 2.58 3.24 10.60
N LEU A 32 3.65 2.51 10.89
CA LEU A 32 4.93 2.67 10.21
C LEU A 32 4.83 2.41 8.70
N LEU A 33 4.07 1.38 8.28
CA LEU A 33 3.81 1.10 6.87
C LEU A 33 3.04 2.24 6.19
N ALA A 34 2.03 2.80 6.86
CA ALA A 34 1.25 3.92 6.34
C ALA A 34 2.07 5.21 6.23
N GLU A 35 2.91 5.51 7.21
CA GLU A 35 3.81 6.67 7.18
C GLU A 35 4.86 6.53 6.07
N PHE A 36 5.45 5.34 5.91
CA PHE A 36 6.42 5.10 4.85
C PHE A 36 5.77 5.19 3.46
N ALA A 37 4.55 4.67 3.27
CA ALA A 37 3.80 4.83 2.04
C ALA A 37 3.43 6.30 1.78
N SER A 38 3.04 7.04 2.82
CA SER A 38 2.73 8.47 2.74
C SER A 38 3.95 9.28 2.32
N TYR A 39 5.12 8.98 2.88
CA TYR A 39 6.39 9.59 2.51
C TYR A 39 6.71 9.32 1.03
N GLN A 40 6.54 8.09 0.54
CA GLN A 40 6.76 7.78 -0.88
C GLN A 40 5.79 8.51 -1.82
N ALA A 41 4.52 8.63 -1.45
CA ALA A 41 3.55 9.40 -2.23
C ALA A 41 3.89 10.90 -2.26
N LEU A 42 4.37 11.45 -1.14
CA LEU A 42 4.84 12.83 -1.04
C LEU A 42 6.11 13.05 -1.88
N LEU A 43 7.03 12.08 -1.91
CA LEU A 43 8.17 12.09 -2.82
C LEU A 43 7.73 12.05 -4.29
N ALA A 44 6.70 11.26 -4.63
CA ALA A 44 6.16 11.24 -5.98
C ALA A 44 5.52 12.59 -6.34
N LEU A 45 4.80 13.21 -5.40
CA LEU A 45 4.16 14.52 -5.57
C LEU A 45 5.17 15.65 -5.80
N SER A 46 6.34 15.56 -5.16
CA SER A 46 7.41 16.55 -5.32
C SER A 46 8.19 16.41 -6.64
N GLN A 47 7.85 15.43 -7.48
CA GLN A 47 8.40 15.30 -8.84
C GLN A 47 7.50 15.98 -9.89
N PRO A 48 8.07 16.40 -11.04
CA PRO A 48 7.29 16.78 -12.21
C PRO A 48 6.44 15.59 -12.70
N PRO A 49 5.24 15.81 -13.27
CA PRO A 49 4.64 17.11 -13.61
C PRO A 49 3.83 17.74 -12.47
N ILE A 50 3.52 16.96 -11.42
CA ILE A 50 2.58 17.39 -10.39
C ILE A 50 3.15 18.55 -9.58
N LEU A 51 4.46 18.57 -9.32
CA LEU A 51 5.12 19.70 -8.69
C LEU A 51 4.82 21.03 -9.40
N VAL A 52 4.87 21.05 -10.74
CA VAL A 52 4.65 22.28 -11.54
C VAL A 52 3.20 22.76 -11.43
N LEU A 53 2.26 21.81 -11.42
CA LEU A 53 0.84 22.12 -11.28
C LEU A 53 0.49 22.58 -9.85
N VAL A 54 0.99 21.88 -8.83
CA VAL A 54 0.59 22.10 -7.44
C VAL A 54 1.35 23.25 -6.80
N SER A 55 2.63 23.48 -7.13
CA SER A 55 3.43 24.59 -6.56
C SER A 55 2.85 25.97 -6.86
N LYS A 56 2.11 26.12 -7.96
CA LYS A 56 1.48 27.39 -8.35
C LYS A 56 0.21 27.70 -7.55
N TYR A 57 -0.49 26.68 -7.08
CA TYR A 57 -1.83 26.83 -6.47
C TYR A 57 -1.90 26.36 -5.01
N PHE A 58 -0.88 25.69 -4.48
CA PHE A 58 -0.92 25.07 -3.18
C PHE A 58 0.40 25.18 -2.41
N ALA A 59 0.31 25.46 -1.10
CA ALA A 59 1.45 25.40 -0.20
C ALA A 59 1.82 23.94 0.08
N LEU A 60 2.61 23.34 -0.81
CA LEU A 60 3.04 21.94 -0.75
C LEU A 60 3.64 21.55 0.62
N GLN A 61 4.29 22.51 1.28
CA GLN A 61 4.89 22.35 2.61
C GLN A 61 3.86 22.08 3.71
N LEU A 62 2.62 22.57 3.58
CA LEU A 62 1.54 22.32 4.54
C LEU A 62 0.87 20.96 4.34
N LEU A 63 0.99 20.37 3.15
CA LEU A 63 0.41 19.05 2.85
C LEU A 63 1.16 17.93 3.59
N TYR A 64 2.48 18.09 3.74
CA TYR A 64 3.36 17.10 4.38
C TYR A 64 2.94 16.74 5.83
N PRO A 65 2.79 17.70 6.77
CA PRO A 65 2.35 17.37 8.12
C PRO A 65 0.90 16.84 8.16
N VAL A 66 0.04 17.30 7.26
CA VAL A 66 -1.36 16.84 7.20
C VAL A 66 -1.41 15.36 6.85
N ILE A 67 -0.72 14.92 5.79
CA ILE A 67 -0.77 13.51 5.35
C ILE A 67 -0.18 12.58 6.41
N LEU A 68 0.95 12.95 7.01
CA LEU A 68 1.57 12.13 8.06
C LEU A 68 0.74 12.06 9.35
N SER A 69 -0.09 13.08 9.63
CA SER A 69 -0.98 13.05 10.78
C SER A 69 -2.18 12.11 10.62
N ILE A 70 -2.62 11.79 9.40
CA ILE A 70 -3.81 10.97 9.16
C ILE A 70 -3.69 9.55 9.76
N PRO A 71 -2.61 8.78 9.50
CA PRO A 71 -2.40 7.48 10.14
C PRO A 71 -2.45 7.53 11.67
N ILE A 72 -1.86 8.57 12.26
CA ILE A 72 -1.82 8.78 13.72
C ILE A 72 -3.24 9.03 14.25
N ILE A 73 -4.00 9.92 13.60
CA ILE A 73 -5.38 10.21 13.96
C ILE A 73 -6.24 8.94 13.88
N LEU A 74 -6.09 8.16 12.81
CA LEU A 74 -6.81 6.89 12.64
C LEU A 74 -6.47 5.90 13.78
N LEU A 75 -5.20 5.81 14.17
CA LEU A 75 -4.76 4.98 15.29
C LEU A 75 -5.40 5.43 16.62
N ILE A 76 -5.44 6.74 16.90
CA ILE A 76 -6.09 7.31 18.10
C ILE A 76 -7.57 6.92 18.16
N PHE A 77 -8.25 6.93 17.01
CA PHE A 77 -9.63 6.46 16.88
C PHE A 77 -9.79 4.93 16.82
N ARG A 78 -8.72 4.17 17.11
CA ARG A 78 -8.68 2.69 17.07
C ARG A 78 -9.10 2.11 15.71
N LYS A 79 -8.85 2.83 14.63
CA LYS A 79 -9.06 2.38 13.25
C LYS A 79 -7.74 1.92 12.65
N ASN A 80 -7.81 1.19 11.53
CA ASN A 80 -6.62 0.80 10.78
C ASN A 80 -5.87 2.08 10.31
N PRO A 81 -4.60 2.30 10.73
CA PRO A 81 -3.80 3.45 10.32
C PRO A 81 -3.62 3.53 8.80
N PHE A 82 -3.52 2.39 8.12
CA PHE A 82 -3.46 2.31 6.67
C PHE A 82 -4.82 1.98 6.08
N SER A 83 -5.76 2.91 6.20
CA SER A 83 -7.11 2.72 5.67
C SER A 83 -7.15 2.74 4.14
N PHE A 84 -8.19 2.13 3.56
CA PHE A 84 -8.44 2.17 2.12
C PHE A 84 -8.59 3.60 1.59
N GLY A 85 -9.21 4.50 2.37
CA GLY A 85 -9.35 5.91 2.01
C GLY A 85 -8.01 6.63 1.89
N LEU A 86 -7.10 6.41 2.85
CA LEU A 86 -5.74 6.93 2.77
C LEU A 86 -5.02 6.36 1.54
N PHE A 87 -5.08 5.05 1.32
CA PHE A 87 -4.47 4.40 0.17
C PHE A 87 -4.94 5.01 -1.17
N TYR A 88 -6.24 5.22 -1.35
CA TYR A 88 -6.80 5.83 -2.55
C TYR A 88 -6.28 7.26 -2.76
N PHE A 89 -6.19 8.02 -1.68
CA PHE A 89 -5.64 9.38 -1.71
C PHE A 89 -4.15 9.38 -2.10
N LEU A 90 -3.33 8.47 -1.53
CA LEU A 90 -1.91 8.34 -1.88
C LEU A 90 -1.70 7.95 -3.36
N LEU A 91 -2.55 7.06 -3.89
CA LEU A 91 -2.54 6.72 -5.32
C LEU A 91 -2.90 7.93 -6.19
N LEU A 92 -3.91 8.70 -5.80
CA LEU A 92 -4.32 9.90 -6.53
C LEU A 92 -3.20 10.94 -6.57
N LEU A 93 -2.49 11.15 -5.46
CA LEU A 93 -1.30 12.01 -5.41
C LEU A 93 -0.18 11.54 -6.34
N SER A 94 -0.13 10.24 -6.63
CA SER A 94 0.86 9.64 -7.52
C SER A 94 0.37 9.51 -8.98
N ALA A 95 -0.90 9.80 -9.26
CA ALA A 95 -1.53 9.50 -10.55
C ALA A 95 -1.09 10.43 -11.69
N GLY A 96 -0.79 11.70 -11.42
CA GLY A 96 -0.31 12.64 -12.45
C GLY A 96 1.01 12.19 -13.10
N ASN A 97 1.82 11.48 -12.34
CA ASN A 97 3.06 10.86 -12.80
C ASN A 97 2.83 9.59 -13.64
N LEU A 98 1.67 8.93 -13.49
CA LEU A 98 1.28 7.82 -14.37
C LEU A 98 0.80 8.34 -15.72
N LEU A 99 0.10 9.48 -15.72
CA LEU A 99 -0.40 10.10 -16.94
C LEU A 99 0.73 10.53 -17.88
N SER A 100 1.88 11.00 -17.36
CA SER A 100 3.04 11.37 -18.19
C SER A 100 3.65 10.21 -18.98
N ARG A 101 3.36 8.96 -18.62
CA ARG A 101 3.78 7.76 -19.36
C ARG A 101 2.68 7.09 -20.16
N SER A 102 1.44 7.57 -20.05
CA SER A 102 0.30 6.94 -20.69
C SER A 102 0.17 7.37 -22.15
N GLU A 103 0.25 6.43 -23.08
CA GLU A 103 -0.01 6.69 -24.50
C GLU A 103 -1.45 7.17 -24.74
N LEU A 104 -2.42 6.61 -24.00
CA LEU A 104 -3.81 7.04 -24.04
C LEU A 104 -3.98 8.50 -23.62
N PHE A 105 -3.18 8.97 -22.66
CA PHE A 105 -3.18 10.38 -22.27
C PHE A 105 -2.69 11.28 -23.41
N TYR A 106 -1.62 10.89 -24.11
CA TYR A 106 -1.14 11.65 -25.27
C TYR A 106 -2.10 11.60 -26.45
N ALA A 107 -2.74 10.45 -26.73
CA ALA A 107 -3.80 10.36 -27.73
C ALA A 107 -5.01 11.27 -27.38
N CYS A 108 -5.34 11.40 -26.10
CA CYS A 108 -6.35 12.35 -25.63
C CYS A 108 -5.90 13.80 -25.81
N LEU A 109 -4.62 14.11 -25.55
CA LEU A 109 -4.05 15.43 -25.82
C LEU A 109 -4.10 15.79 -27.31
N ASP A 110 -3.81 14.85 -28.20
CA ASP A 110 -3.92 15.02 -29.66
C ASP A 110 -5.36 15.37 -30.06
N GLY A 111 -6.35 14.72 -29.45
CA GLY A 111 -7.75 15.09 -29.61
C GLY A 111 -8.07 16.50 -29.09
N LEU A 112 -7.44 16.93 -27.98
CA LEU A 112 -7.61 18.27 -27.42
C LEU A 112 -6.95 19.35 -28.29
N TYR A 113 -5.84 19.07 -28.97
CA TYR A 113 -5.18 20.02 -29.87
C TYR A 113 -6.12 20.53 -30.98
N LEU A 114 -7.11 19.73 -31.39
CA LEU A 114 -8.08 20.11 -32.42
C LEU A 114 -9.06 21.20 -31.98
N LYS A 115 -9.34 21.32 -30.68
CA LYS A 115 -10.33 22.29 -30.15
C LYS A 115 -9.74 23.31 -29.18
N PHE A 116 -8.65 22.97 -28.49
CA PHE A 116 -8.02 23.77 -27.44
C PHE A 116 -6.48 23.72 -27.55
N PRO A 117 -5.89 24.26 -28.62
CA PRO A 117 -4.47 24.09 -28.93
C PRO A 117 -3.54 24.69 -27.86
N GLU A 118 -3.89 25.83 -27.28
CA GLU A 118 -3.08 26.46 -26.22
C GLU A 118 -3.08 25.63 -24.93
N PHE A 119 -4.24 25.10 -24.54
CA PHE A 119 -4.37 24.25 -23.36
C PHE A 119 -3.66 22.91 -23.55
N ALA A 120 -3.81 22.29 -24.71
CA ALA A 120 -3.14 21.04 -25.06
C ALA A 120 -1.61 21.23 -25.10
N SER A 121 -1.12 22.33 -25.66
CA SER A 121 0.31 22.70 -25.68
C SER A 121 0.86 22.90 -24.25
N TYR A 122 0.11 23.60 -23.39
CA TYR A 122 0.48 23.78 -21.99
C TYR A 122 0.58 22.43 -21.26
N LEU A 123 -0.44 21.58 -21.35
CA LEU A 123 -0.43 20.25 -20.74
C LEU A 123 0.71 19.39 -21.30
N ASN A 124 0.91 19.37 -22.61
CA ASN A 124 2.00 18.62 -23.21
C ASN A 124 3.36 19.08 -22.69
N SER A 125 3.60 20.40 -22.58
CA SER A 125 4.86 20.94 -22.05
C SER A 125 5.14 20.51 -20.61
N VAL A 126 4.09 20.45 -19.78
CA VAL A 126 4.18 20.05 -18.38
C VAL A 126 4.45 18.54 -18.26
N PHE A 127 3.65 17.71 -18.93
CA PHE A 127 3.72 16.25 -18.79
C PHE A 127 4.87 15.60 -19.59
N SER A 128 5.26 16.14 -20.75
CA SER A 128 6.36 15.58 -21.56
C SER A 128 7.72 15.62 -20.85
N SER A 129 7.96 16.66 -20.03
CA SER A 129 9.18 16.79 -19.22
C SER A 129 9.35 15.69 -18.16
N ALA A 130 8.28 14.94 -17.86
CA ALA A 130 8.22 13.93 -16.81
C ALA A 130 8.19 12.49 -17.34
N LYS A 131 8.42 12.27 -18.64
CA LYS A 131 8.42 10.92 -19.25
C LYS A 131 9.49 9.98 -18.68
N ASP A 132 10.65 10.53 -18.34
CA ASP A 132 11.82 9.75 -17.92
C ASP A 132 11.84 9.44 -16.41
N VAL A 133 10.98 10.08 -15.62
CA VAL A 133 10.93 9.85 -14.17
C VAL A 133 10.34 8.45 -13.91
N ASN A 134 11.08 7.63 -13.15
CA ASN A 134 10.67 6.26 -12.87
C ASN A 134 9.77 6.18 -11.61
N ILE A 135 8.51 6.59 -11.74
CA ILE A 135 7.52 6.58 -10.63
C ILE A 135 6.92 5.18 -10.39
N PHE A 136 7.04 4.28 -11.36
CA PHE A 136 6.40 2.97 -11.28
C PHE A 136 6.84 2.17 -10.03
N ALA A 137 8.12 2.27 -9.66
CA ALA A 137 8.64 1.65 -8.44
C ALA A 137 8.02 2.22 -7.16
N LEU A 138 7.80 3.54 -7.08
CA LEU A 138 7.17 4.19 -5.93
C LEU A 138 5.70 3.78 -5.80
N LEU A 139 4.96 3.74 -6.91
CA LEU A 139 3.56 3.30 -6.91
C LEU A 139 3.44 1.83 -6.49
N LEU A 140 4.29 0.97 -7.06
CA LEU A 140 4.31 -0.46 -6.72
C LEU A 140 4.64 -0.68 -5.23
N ASN A 141 5.56 0.09 -4.68
CA ASN A 141 5.87 0.08 -3.25
C ASN A 141 4.66 0.48 -2.39
N ILE A 142 3.96 1.57 -2.74
CA ILE A 142 2.75 2.01 -1.99
C ILE A 142 1.71 0.89 -1.97
N VAL A 143 1.48 0.24 -3.12
CA VAL A 143 0.54 -0.89 -3.23
C VAL A 143 1.01 -2.08 -2.38
N TRP A 144 2.29 -2.43 -2.45
CA TRP A 144 2.84 -3.55 -1.67
C TRP A 144 2.71 -3.31 -0.16
N LEU A 145 3.10 -2.13 0.33
CA LEU A 145 2.98 -1.74 1.74
C LEU A 145 1.52 -1.78 2.21
N PHE A 146 0.59 -1.35 1.35
CA PHE A 146 -0.84 -1.40 1.67
C PHE A 146 -1.34 -2.84 1.81
N VAL A 147 -1.03 -3.72 0.84
CA VAL A 147 -1.43 -5.13 0.89
C VAL A 147 -0.86 -5.82 2.13
N LEU A 148 0.42 -5.62 2.41
CA LEU A 148 1.07 -6.13 3.61
C LEU A 148 0.36 -5.65 4.88
N SER A 149 0.04 -4.35 4.94
CA SER A 149 -0.66 -3.75 6.08
C SER A 149 -2.05 -4.34 6.30
N GLN A 150 -2.81 -4.63 5.23
CA GLN A 150 -4.12 -5.29 5.35
C GLN A 150 -3.99 -6.70 5.91
N LEU A 151 -3.00 -7.48 5.45
CA LEU A 151 -2.76 -8.84 5.96
C LEU A 151 -2.38 -8.83 7.45
N ILE A 152 -1.53 -7.89 7.86
CA ILE A 152 -1.14 -7.70 9.28
C ILE A 152 -2.36 -7.25 10.12
N TRP A 153 -3.18 -6.34 9.61
CA TRP A 153 -4.39 -5.90 10.32
C TRP A 153 -5.38 -7.05 10.53
N ILE A 154 -5.70 -7.79 9.45
CA ILE A 154 -6.65 -8.90 9.48
C ILE A 154 -6.18 -10.00 10.43
N SER A 155 -4.89 -10.34 10.41
CA SER A 155 -4.33 -11.35 11.32
C SER A 155 -4.35 -10.89 12.78
N THR A 156 -4.07 -9.61 13.05
CA THR A 156 -4.22 -9.04 14.41
C THR A 156 -5.66 -9.16 14.90
N GLU A 157 -6.63 -8.80 14.06
CA GLU A 157 -8.05 -8.82 14.43
C GLU A 157 -8.57 -10.26 14.65
N LYS A 158 -8.20 -11.20 13.77
CA LYS A 158 -8.47 -12.63 13.98
C LYS A 158 -7.81 -13.15 15.26
N GLY A 159 -6.59 -12.70 15.56
CA GLY A 159 -5.87 -13.02 16.78
C GLY A 159 -6.62 -12.57 18.04
N ARG A 160 -7.17 -11.35 17.99
CA ARG A 160 -8.02 -10.77 19.04
C ARG A 160 -9.29 -11.59 19.25
N GLU A 161 -10.01 -11.92 18.18
CA GLU A 161 -11.23 -12.75 18.25
C GLU A 161 -10.95 -14.14 18.83
N MET A 162 -9.81 -14.76 18.50
CA MET A 162 -9.41 -16.06 19.06
C MET A 162 -9.11 -15.98 20.56
N GLU A 163 -8.48 -14.90 21.02
CA GLU A 163 -8.20 -14.70 22.45
C GLU A 163 -9.48 -14.40 23.24
N GLU A 164 -10.43 -13.66 22.67
CA GLU A 164 -11.76 -13.45 23.25
C GLU A 164 -12.53 -14.79 23.42
N ARG A 165 -12.29 -15.76 22.54
CA ARG A 165 -12.81 -17.13 22.64
C ARG A 165 -11.98 -18.05 23.54
N GLY A 166 -10.95 -17.53 24.21
CA GLY A 166 -10.09 -18.27 25.14
C GLY A 166 -8.98 -19.11 24.49
N MET A 167 -8.78 -19.00 23.17
CA MET A 167 -7.71 -19.71 22.45
C MET A 167 -6.41 -18.90 22.44
N SER A 168 -5.25 -19.57 22.44
CA SER A 168 -3.95 -18.90 22.30
C SER A 168 -3.63 -18.64 20.83
N SER A 169 -3.53 -17.37 20.40
CA SER A 169 -3.33 -17.00 19.00
C SER A 169 -1.93 -16.45 18.67
N LYS A 170 -1.13 -16.06 19.68
CA LYS A 170 0.15 -15.34 19.49
C LYS A 170 1.09 -15.92 18.43
N ASN A 171 1.44 -17.20 18.53
CA ASN A 171 2.39 -17.84 17.61
C ASN A 171 1.81 -17.94 16.19
N LEU A 172 0.50 -18.12 16.08
CA LEU A 172 -0.20 -18.21 14.80
C LEU A 172 -0.23 -16.84 14.10
N VAL A 173 -0.49 -15.77 14.84
CA VAL A 173 -0.46 -14.39 14.31
C VAL A 173 0.96 -14.01 13.86
N ALA A 174 1.98 -14.28 14.67
CA ALA A 174 3.37 -14.00 14.30
C ALA A 174 3.82 -14.78 13.05
N PHE A 175 3.44 -16.06 12.94
CA PHE A 175 3.69 -16.85 11.75
C PHE A 175 2.97 -16.27 10.52
N GLN A 176 1.71 -15.86 10.66
CA GLN A 176 0.94 -15.23 9.59
C GLN A 176 1.58 -13.91 9.12
N TRP A 177 2.14 -13.11 10.01
CA TRP A 177 2.88 -11.89 9.64
C TRP A 177 4.12 -12.22 8.83
N GLY A 178 4.94 -13.19 9.28
CA GLY A 178 6.13 -13.62 8.55
C GLY A 178 5.78 -14.19 7.17
N PHE A 179 4.74 -15.02 7.09
CA PHE A 179 4.26 -15.56 5.82
C PHE A 179 3.71 -14.47 4.90
N ALA A 180 2.93 -13.52 5.41
CA ALA A 180 2.42 -12.38 4.65
C ALA A 180 3.56 -11.52 4.10
N PHE A 181 4.58 -11.25 4.90
CA PHE A 181 5.75 -10.50 4.45
C PHE A 181 6.49 -11.24 3.33
N ILE A 182 6.85 -12.51 3.54
CA ILE A 182 7.60 -13.28 2.54
C ILE A 182 6.80 -13.43 1.25
N SER A 183 5.52 -13.81 1.33
CA SER A 183 4.68 -14.01 0.15
C SER A 183 4.47 -12.73 -0.64
N THR A 184 4.12 -11.62 0.02
CA THR A 184 3.92 -10.33 -0.66
C THR A 184 5.24 -9.77 -1.22
N TYR A 185 6.35 -9.94 -0.51
CA TYR A 185 7.67 -9.52 -0.99
C TYR A 185 8.12 -10.34 -2.21
N LEU A 186 7.86 -11.65 -2.21
CA LEU A 186 8.18 -12.52 -3.34
C LEU A 186 7.34 -12.14 -4.57
N ILE A 187 6.05 -11.84 -4.39
CA ILE A 187 5.19 -11.29 -5.47
C ILE A 187 5.76 -9.96 -5.97
N PHE A 188 6.17 -9.06 -5.06
CA PHE A 188 6.75 -7.78 -5.42
C PHE A 188 8.04 -7.92 -6.24
N LEU A 189 8.94 -8.84 -5.86
CA LEU A 189 10.18 -9.12 -6.61
C LEU A 189 9.94 -9.79 -7.96
N LEU A 190 8.94 -10.67 -8.05
CA LEU A 190 8.58 -11.33 -9.31
C LEU A 190 7.86 -10.39 -10.28
N TYR A 191 7.21 -9.33 -9.78
CA TYR A 191 6.43 -8.42 -10.61
C TYR A 191 7.25 -7.77 -11.74
N PRO A 192 8.43 -7.17 -11.50
CA PRO A 192 9.31 -6.70 -12.57
C PRO A 192 9.71 -7.80 -13.55
N ALA A 193 10.01 -9.02 -13.06
CA ALA A 193 10.44 -10.14 -13.90
C ALA A 193 9.35 -10.61 -14.86
N VAL A 194 8.08 -10.63 -14.42
CA VAL A 194 6.93 -10.93 -15.28
C VAL A 194 6.75 -9.84 -16.34
N PHE A 195 6.97 -8.57 -15.99
CA PHE A 195 6.88 -7.47 -16.94
C PHE A 195 8.03 -7.41 -17.94
N THR A 196 9.28 -7.70 -17.54
CA THR A 196 10.41 -7.80 -18.48
C THR A 196 10.28 -8.99 -19.42
N LEU A 197 9.68 -10.10 -18.99
CA LEU A 197 9.33 -11.21 -19.89
C LEU A 197 8.34 -10.75 -20.98
N ASN A 198 7.38 -9.87 -20.66
CA ASN A 198 6.48 -9.33 -21.70
C ASN A 198 7.19 -8.46 -22.74
N PHE A 199 8.25 -7.74 -22.34
CA PHE A 199 9.09 -7.00 -23.30
C PHE A 199 9.87 -7.93 -24.23
N VAL A 200 10.16 -9.16 -23.82
CA VAL A 200 10.87 -10.16 -24.64
C VAL A 200 9.92 -10.91 -25.57
N PHE A 201 8.66 -11.10 -25.17
CA PHE A 201 7.65 -11.84 -25.95
C PHE A 201 6.67 -10.94 -26.73
N GLU A 202 6.84 -9.61 -26.71
CA GLU A 202 5.95 -8.60 -27.34
C GLU A 202 4.45 -8.84 -27.08
N ALA A 203 4.11 -9.46 -25.95
CA ALA A 203 2.72 -9.73 -25.62
C ALA A 203 2.02 -8.41 -25.22
N PRO A 204 0.88 -8.05 -25.85
CA PRO A 204 0.12 -6.86 -25.46
C PRO A 204 -0.19 -6.89 -23.97
N LEU A 205 0.09 -5.79 -23.26
CA LEU A 205 -0.17 -5.63 -21.81
C LEU A 205 -1.58 -6.04 -21.38
N VAL A 206 -2.55 -5.87 -22.27
CA VAL A 206 -3.94 -6.29 -22.10
C VAL A 206 -4.07 -7.80 -21.88
N ILE A 207 -3.33 -8.62 -22.65
CA ILE A 207 -3.38 -10.08 -22.56
C ILE A 207 -2.79 -10.55 -21.23
N VAL A 208 -1.69 -9.93 -20.79
CA VAL A 208 -1.05 -10.21 -19.50
C VAL A 208 -1.98 -9.87 -18.35
N GLY A 209 -2.68 -8.72 -18.44
CA GLY A 209 -3.70 -8.32 -17.47
C GLY A 209 -4.84 -9.35 -17.41
N ILE A 210 -5.33 -9.83 -18.55
CA ILE A 210 -6.37 -10.86 -18.63
C ILE A 210 -5.90 -12.18 -18.01
N ILE A 211 -4.67 -12.61 -18.30
CA ILE A 211 -4.07 -13.82 -17.70
C ILE A 211 -3.94 -13.66 -16.19
N GLY A 212 -3.45 -12.50 -15.71
CA GLY A 212 -3.33 -12.21 -14.28
C GLY A 212 -4.67 -12.25 -13.55
N VAL A 213 -5.72 -11.65 -14.12
CA VAL A 213 -7.09 -11.73 -13.58
C VAL A 213 -7.60 -13.17 -13.60
N GLY A 214 -7.36 -13.92 -14.67
CA GLY A 214 -7.74 -15.33 -14.77
C GLY A 214 -7.07 -16.21 -13.71
N VAL A 215 -5.76 -16.04 -13.49
CA VAL A 215 -5.00 -16.73 -12.45
C VAL A 215 -5.49 -16.33 -11.06
N PHE A 216 -5.79 -15.05 -10.83
CA PHE A 216 -6.33 -14.58 -9.56
C PHE A 216 -7.70 -15.20 -9.26
N ILE A 217 -8.60 -15.24 -10.24
CA ILE A 217 -9.91 -15.89 -10.11
C ILE A 217 -9.74 -17.40 -9.86
N ALA A 218 -8.85 -18.07 -10.60
CA ALA A 218 -8.58 -19.49 -10.44
C ALA A 218 -8.01 -19.83 -9.05
N ALA A 219 -7.06 -19.03 -8.55
CA ALA A 219 -6.49 -19.18 -7.22
C ALA A 219 -7.55 -18.95 -6.12
N THR A 220 -8.40 -17.93 -6.31
CA THR A 220 -9.50 -17.63 -5.38
C THR A 220 -10.53 -18.77 -5.36
N PHE A 221 -10.87 -19.33 -6.52
CA PHE A 221 -11.76 -20.48 -6.64
C PHE A 221 -11.19 -21.72 -5.96
N LEU A 222 -9.89 -22.01 -6.16
CA LEU A 222 -9.20 -23.11 -5.51
C LEU A 222 -9.13 -22.96 -3.99
N LEU A 223 -8.93 -21.74 -3.48
CA LEU A 223 -8.93 -21.44 -2.04
C LEU A 223 -10.33 -21.47 -1.41
N SER A 224 -11.39 -21.33 -2.21
CA SER A 224 -12.78 -21.35 -1.74
C SER A 224 -13.37 -22.75 -1.58
N ARG A 225 -12.66 -23.79 -2.05
CA ARG A 225 -13.00 -25.21 -1.85
C ARG A 225 -12.21 -25.80 -0.70
#